data_AF-A0A8X6VBG4-F1
#
_entry.id   AF-A0A8X6VBG4-F1
#
_cell.length_a   1.000
_cell.length_b   1.000
_cell.length_c   1.000
_cell.angle_alpha   90.00
_cell.angle_beta   90.00
_cell.angle_gamma   90.00
#
_symmetry.space_group_name_H-M   'P 1'
#
loop_
_entity.id
_entity.type
_entity.pdbx_description
1 polymer ?
#
loop_
_entity_poly.entity_id
_entity_poly.type
_entity_poly.pdbx_seq_one_letter_code
_entity_poly.pdbx_strand_id
1 'polypeptide(L)' 'MAPQSSDLNPTEHLRFLLERRIRQHNVSSKHMLKSVLKNQWEKISAEETQDLLVQCGNDFRRFTNDEINQPATK' A
#
# COMPACT_ATOMS: atom_id res chain seq x y z
N MET A 1 -15.51 9.40 3.92
CA MET A 1 -14.52 8.33 4.12
C MET A 1 -13.41 8.92 4.97
N ALA A 2 -13.06 8.30 6.09
CA ALA A 2 -12.08 8.86 7.01
C ALA A 2 -10.70 8.93 6.32
N PRO A 3 -10.01 10.08 6.31
CA PRO A 3 -8.72 10.23 5.63
C PRO A 3 -7.64 9.27 6.17
N GLN A 4 -7.82 8.76 7.39
CA GLN A 4 -6.89 7.84 8.07
C GLN A 4 -7.06 6.37 7.65
N SER A 5 -8.16 6.00 6.96
CA SER A 5 -8.41 4.59 6.60
C SER A 5 -7.70 4.14 5.31
N SER A 6 -7.20 5.08 4.51
CA SER A 6 -6.50 4.76 3.26
C SER A 6 -5.13 4.14 3.52
N ASP A 7 -4.39 4.61 4.53
CA ASP A 7 -3.13 3.99 4.99
C ASP A 7 -3.33 2.60 5.63
N LEU A 8 -4.56 2.28 6.02
CA LEU A 8 -4.95 1.00 6.60
C LEU A 8 -5.51 0.01 5.56
N ASN A 9 -5.56 0.37 4.28
CA ASN A 9 -6.06 -0.52 3.24
C ASN A 9 -4.88 -1.21 2.53
N PRO A 10 -4.67 -2.52 2.70
CA PRO A 10 -3.58 -3.24 2.04
C PRO A 10 -3.70 -3.19 0.51
N THR A 11 -4.90 -2.99 -0.04
CA THR A 11 -5.11 -2.81 -1.48
C THR A 11 -4.52 -1.49 -1.99
N GLU A 12 -4.64 -0.40 -1.22
CA GLU A 12 -4.04 0.89 -1.59
C GLU A 12 -2.51 0.84 -1.46
N HIS A 13 -1.99 0.15 -0.44
CA HIS A 13 -0.55 -0.12 -0.33
C HIS A 13 -0.01 -0.92 -1.52
N LEU A 14 -0.71 -1.98 -1.94
CA LEU A 14 -0.33 -2.77 -3.10
C LEU A 14 -0.33 -1.93 -4.38
N ARG A 15 -1.33 -1.06 -4.54
CA ARG A 15 -1.41 -0.12 -5.65
C ARG A 15 -0.23 0.84 -5.65
N PHE A 16 0.10 1.45 -4.51
CA PHE A 16 1.26 2.33 -4.38
C PHE A 16 2.58 1.62 -4.71
N LEU A 17 2.75 0.37 -4.27
CA LEU A 17 3.91 -0.44 -4.59
C LEU A 17 4.06 -0.64 -6.11
N LEU A 18 2.98 -1.00 -6.79
CA LEU A 18 2.96 -1.18 -8.25
C LEU A 18 3.24 0.13 -8.98
N GLU A 19 2.59 1.23 -8.59
CA GLU A 19 2.82 2.54 -9.17
C GLU A 19 4.29 2.96 -9.02
N ARG A 20 4.90 2.73 -7.84
CA ARG A 20 6.33 3.01 -7.60
C ARG A 20 7.24 2.20 -8.53
N ARG A 21 6.95 0.91 -8.72
CA ARG A 21 7.73 0.04 -9.64
C ARG A 21 7.56 0.46 -11.09
N ILE A 22 6.33 0.77 -11.52
CA ILE A 22 6.06 1.18 -12.91
C ILE A 22 6.77 2.49 -13.24
N ARG A 23 6.81 3.45 -12.29
CA ARG A 23 7.51 4.74 -12.47
C ARG A 23 9.04 4.57 -12.66
N GLN A 24 9.62 3.45 -12.27
CA GLN A 24 11.03 3.13 -12.55
C GLN A 24 11.26 2.67 -14.00
N HIS A 25 10.21 2.33 -14.73
CA HIS A 25 10.28 1.97 -16.15
C HIS A 25 9.97 3.19 -17.03
N ASN A 26 10.71 3.34 -18.12
CA ASN A 26 10.40 4.33 -19.15
C ASN A 26 9.25 3.84 -20.04
N VAL A 27 8.02 4.02 -19.58
CA VAL A 27 6.82 3.58 -20.28
C VAL A 27 6.34 4.66 -21.25
N SER A 28 6.41 4.37 -22.55
CA SER A 28 6.04 5.32 -23.61
C SER A 28 4.71 5.01 -24.29
N SER A 29 4.07 3.86 -24.00
CA SER A 29 2.81 3.46 -24.62
C SER A 29 1.89 2.68 -23.70
N LYS A 30 0.59 2.69 -24.01
CA LYS A 30 -0.43 1.93 -23.27
C LYS A 30 -0.17 0.41 -23.30
N HIS A 31 0.33 -0.12 -24.41
CA HIS A 31 0.69 -1.54 -24.54
C HIS A 31 1.86 -1.90 -23.64
N MET A 32 2.89 -1.06 -23.61
CA MET A 32 4.04 -1.23 -22.72
C MET A 32 3.62 -1.12 -21.26
N LEU A 33 2.75 -0.17 -20.91
CA LEU A 33 2.19 -0.04 -19.57
C LEU A 33 1.50 -1.33 -19.12
N LYS A 34 0.63 -1.90 -19.97
CA LYS A 34 -0.08 -3.16 -19.68
C LYS A 34 0.89 -4.34 -19.48
N SER A 35 1.95 -4.40 -20.27
CA SER A 35 2.98 -5.43 -20.17
C SER A 35 3.79 -5.30 -18.87
N VAL A 36 4.25 -4.08 -18.56
CA VAL A 36 5.00 -3.78 -17.33
C VAL A 36 4.14 -4.04 -16.09
N LEU A 37 2.87 -3.64 -16.11
CA LEU A 37 1.91 -3.93 -15.03
C LEU A 37 1.81 -5.43 -14.75
N LYS A 38 1.57 -6.26 -15.78
CA LYS A 38 1.51 -7.71 -15.61
C LYS A 38 2.80 -8.29 -15.06
N ASN A 39 3.94 -7.89 -15.64
CA ASN A 39 5.24 -8.41 -15.22
C ASN A 39 5.58 -8.03 -13.77
N GLN A 40 5.27 -6.80 -13.35
CA GLN A 40 5.51 -6.34 -11.99
C GLN A 40 4.52 -6.96 -10.99
N TRP A 41 3.29 -7.22 -11.42
CA TRP A 41 2.31 -7.96 -10.64
C TRP A 41 2.76 -9.39 -10.36
N GLU A 42 3.23 -10.11 -11.37
CA GLU A 42 3.74 -11.49 -11.24
C GLU A 42 5.01 -11.58 -10.38
N LYS A 43 5.78 -10.49 -10.25
CA LYS A 43 6.96 -10.41 -9.40
C LYS A 43 6.66 -10.17 -7.93
N ILE A 44 5.42 -9.82 -7.58
CA ILE A 44 5.03 -9.69 -6.18
C ILE A 44 4.99 -11.10 -5.59
N SER A 45 5.93 -11.36 -4.68
CA SER A 45 5.99 -12.65 -4.00
C SER A 45 4.94 -12.74 -2.88
N ALA A 46 4.71 -13.95 -2.40
CA ALA A 46 3.89 -14.18 -1.21
C ALA A 46 4.48 -13.50 0.02
N GLU A 47 5.81 -13.47 0.14
CA GLU A 47 6.53 -12.79 1.22
C GLU A 47 6.29 -11.27 1.20
N GLU A 48 6.40 -10.62 0.03
CA GLU A 48 6.09 -9.19 -0.09
C GLU A 48 4.62 -8.88 0.26
N THR A 49 3.72 -9.80 -0.07
CA THR A 49 2.30 -9.66 0.30
C THR A 49 2.09 -9.83 1.80
N GLN A 50 2.80 -10.75 2.45
CA GLN A 50 2.74 -10.95 3.90
C GLN A 50 3.31 -9.75 4.65
N ASP A 51 4.42 -9.19 4.21
CA ASP A 51 5.01 -7.97 4.80
C ASP A 51 4.04 -6.79 4.75
N LEU A 52 3.33 -6.62 3.62
CA LEU A 52 2.29 -5.59 3.48
C LEU A 52 1.13 -5.79 4.47
N LEU A 53 0.72 -7.03 4.73
CA LEU A 53 -0.34 -7.33 5.70
C LEU A 53 0.12 -7.11 7.15
N VAL A 54 1.36 -7.49 7.48
CA VAL A 54 1.96 -7.22 8.79
C VAL A 54 2.06 -5.71 9.02
N GLN A 55 2.50 -4.96 8.02
CA GLN A 55 2.58 -3.50 8.07
C GLN A 55 1.21 -2.88 8.31
N CYS A 56 0.19 -3.31 7.56
CA CYS A 56 -1.19 -2.87 7.77
C CYS A 56 -1.70 -3.15 9.21
N GLY A 57 -1.36 -4.31 9.77
CA GLY A 57 -1.73 -4.65 11.15
C GLY A 57 -1.02 -3.77 12.20
N ASN A 58 0.26 -3.44 11.96
CA ASN A 58 1.02 -2.53 12.81
C ASN A 58 0.49 -1.10 12.75
N ASP A 59 0.13 -0.62 11.55
CA ASP A 59 -0.43 0.70 11.34
C ASP A 59 -1.82 0.82 11.99
N PHE A 60 -2.64 -0.23 11.92
CA PHE A 60 -3.92 -0.31 12.65
C PHE A 60 -3.69 -0.27 14.17
N ARG A 61 -2.73 -1.05 14.67
CA ARG A 61 -2.39 -1.05 16.10
C ARG A 61 -1.92 0.33 16.56
N ARG A 62 -1.11 1.04 15.77
CA ARG A 62 -0.69 2.41 16.05
C ARG A 62 -1.87 3.37 16.09
N PHE A 63 -2.74 3.32 15.09
CA PHE A 63 -3.98 4.11 15.07
C PHE A 63 -4.79 3.94 16.36
N THR A 64 -4.98 2.68 16.83
CA THR A 64 -5.71 2.44 18.09
C THR A 64 -4.97 2.97 19.33
N ASN A 65 -3.63 2.90 19.36
CA ASN A 65 -2.86 3.42 20.50
C ASN A 65 -2.85 4.96 20.53
N ASP A 66 -2.78 5.61 19.37
CA ASP A 66 -2.84 7.08 19.26
C ASP A 66 -4.24 7.61 19.63
N GLU A 67 -5.30 6.85 19.37
CA GLU A 67 -6.66 7.17 19.83
C GLU A 67 -6.79 7.05 21.36
N ILE A 68 -6.17 6.03 21.98
CA ILE A 68 -6.19 5.82 23.44
C ILE A 68 -5.33 6.85 24.19
N ASN A 69 -4.24 7.34 23.59
CA ASN A 69 -3.32 8.30 24.22
C ASN A 69 -3.70 9.78 23.99
N GLN A 70 -4.78 10.07 23.26
CA GLN A 70 -5.29 11.44 23.16
C GLN A 70 -5.99 11.83 24.49
N PRO A 71 -5.54 12.89 25.18
CA PRO A 71 -6.23 13.36 26.38
C PRO A 71 -7.63 13.83 25.98
N ALA A 72 -8.65 13.40 26.73
CA ALA A 72 -10.02 13.86 26.56
C ALA A 72 -10.02 15.40 26.55
N THR A 73 -10.27 15.98 25.37
CA THR A 73 -10.44 17.43 25.23
C THR A 73 -11.68 17.81 26.04
N LYS A 74 -11.46 18.62 27.06
CA LYS A 74 -12.48 19.17 27.95
C LYS A 74 -13.38 20.17 27.23
#